data_AF-A0A848X1A6-F1
#
_entry.id   AF-A0A848X1A6-F1
#
_cell.length_a   1.000
_cell.length_b   1.000
_cell.length_c   1.000
_cell.angle_alpha   90.00
_cell.angle_beta   90.00
_cell.angle_gamma   90.00
#
_symmetry.space_group_name_H-M   'P 1'
#
loop_
_entity.id
_entity.type
_entity.pdbx_description
1 polymer ?
#
loop_
_entity_poly.entity_id
_entity_poly.type
_entity_poly.pdbx_seq_one_letter_code
_entity_poly.pdbx_strand_id
1 'polypeptide(L)'
;MEYKKEAYDMFVDLMSDLRKTLASYFFRAQFGAPRPQPRTPQRLSFSGPSDTPGGTLAEQAAAAGQRGQPGARRPAKQVDELGMSARAASGAAVPAGASGPDPAQLATNRGEAERKQTPVTVEDEPGRNDPCPCGSGKKYKKCHGRV
;
A
#
# COMPACT_ATOMS: atom_id res chain seq x y z
N MET A 1 8.16 14.49 -42.10
CA MET A 1 9.42 14.37 -41.33
C MET A 1 9.36 15.17 -40.03
N GLU A 2 8.77 16.36 -40.04
CA GLU A 2 8.68 17.25 -38.85
C GLU A 2 7.90 16.63 -37.68
N TYR A 3 6.74 16.00 -37.93
CA TYR A 3 5.97 15.34 -36.87
C TYR A 3 6.74 14.23 -36.11
N LYS A 4 7.70 13.57 -36.75
CA LYS A 4 8.54 12.56 -36.09
C LYS A 4 9.57 13.19 -35.16
N LYS A 5 10.07 14.38 -35.53
CA LYS A 5 11.03 15.13 -34.73
C LYS A 5 10.35 15.76 -33.51
N GLU A 6 9.20 16.40 -33.71
CA GLU A 6 8.41 16.99 -32.61
C GLU A 6 7.94 15.94 -31.59
N ALA A 7 7.47 14.78 -32.07
CA ALA A 7 7.09 13.67 -31.19
C ALA A 7 8.27 13.10 -30.40
N TYR A 8 9.46 13.08 -31.01
CA TYR A 8 10.69 12.64 -30.33
C TYR A 8 11.12 13.65 -29.26
N ASP A 9 11.07 14.95 -29.58
CA ASP A 9 11.43 16.02 -28.63
C ASP A 9 10.50 15.99 -27.40
N MET A 10 9.18 15.82 -27.60
CA MET A 10 8.23 15.65 -26.48
C MET A 10 8.48 14.40 -25.64
N PHE A 11 8.92 13.30 -26.27
CA PHE A 11 9.27 12.09 -25.54
C PHE A 11 10.53 12.26 -24.69
N VAL A 12 11.54 12.96 -25.21
CA VAL A 12 12.78 13.26 -24.46
C VAL A 12 12.47 14.15 -23.25
N ASP A 13 11.58 15.13 -23.40
CA ASP A 13 11.13 15.98 -22.29
C ASP A 13 10.42 15.15 -21.20
N LEU A 14 9.51 14.25 -21.60
CA LEU A 14 8.85 13.32 -20.69
C LEU A 14 9.85 12.44 -19.93
N MET A 15 10.84 11.90 -20.63
CA MET A 15 11.89 11.06 -20.02
C MET A 15 12.76 11.86 -19.04
N SER A 16 12.98 13.16 -19.30
CA SER A 16 13.69 14.04 -18.39
C SER A 16 12.88 14.28 -17.10
N ASP A 17 11.57 14.48 -17.21
CA ASP A 17 10.69 14.69 -16.06
C ASP A 17 10.46 13.43 -15.22
N LEU A 18 10.40 12.26 -15.87
CA LEU A 18 10.36 10.98 -15.16
C LEU A 18 11.62 10.79 -14.30
N ARG A 19 12.80 11.07 -14.86
CA ARG A 19 14.08 10.97 -14.11
C ARG A 19 14.14 11.93 -12.93
N LYS A 20 13.69 13.18 -13.09
CA LYS A 20 13.60 14.15 -11.98
C LYS A 20 12.65 13.68 -10.87
N THR A 21 11.51 13.11 -11.26
CA THR A 21 10.51 12.60 -10.33
C THR A 21 11.03 11.40 -9.54
N LEU A 22 11.64 10.43 -10.24
CA LEU A 22 12.24 9.26 -9.60
C LEU A 22 13.38 9.68 -8.66
N ALA A 23 14.28 10.55 -9.11
CA ALA A 23 15.35 11.07 -8.26
C ALA A 23 14.79 11.72 -6.98
N SER A 24 13.79 12.60 -7.13
CA SER A 24 13.13 13.25 -5.99
C SER A 24 12.50 12.24 -5.03
N TYR A 25 11.88 11.18 -5.57
CA TYR A 25 11.28 10.12 -4.77
C TYR A 25 12.35 9.33 -3.99
N PHE A 26 13.42 8.89 -4.65
CA PHE A 26 14.50 8.14 -4.01
C PHE A 26 15.24 8.96 -2.95
N PHE A 27 15.53 10.23 -3.21
CA PHE A 27 16.25 11.09 -2.26
C PHE A 27 15.39 11.57 -1.09
N ARG A 28 14.05 11.54 -1.22
CA ARG A 28 13.11 11.98 -0.20
C ARG A 28 12.43 10.83 0.54
N ALA A 29 12.54 9.61 0.01
CA ALA A 29 12.14 8.39 0.69
C ALA A 29 13.10 8.11 1.86
N GLN A 30 12.57 8.21 3.07
CA GLN A 30 13.27 7.77 4.27
C GLN A 30 13.28 6.24 4.30
N PHE A 31 14.31 5.61 3.75
CA PHE A 31 14.60 4.18 3.98
C PHE A 31 15.15 4.00 5.40
N GLY A 32 14.34 4.33 6.40
CA GLY A 32 14.63 4.08 7.81
C GLY A 32 13.98 2.77 8.25
N ALA A 33 14.69 1.99 9.08
CA ALA A 33 14.12 0.82 9.73
C ALA A 33 12.74 1.17 10.32
N PRO A 34 11.75 0.27 10.22
CA PRO A 34 10.40 0.53 10.73
C PRO A 34 10.54 1.06 12.16
N ARG A 35 10.03 2.27 12.39
CA ARG A 35 10.10 2.94 13.69
C ARG A 35 9.60 1.92 14.72
N PRO A 36 10.41 1.53 15.72
CA PRO A 36 9.97 0.52 16.68
C PRO A 36 8.71 1.06 17.34
N GLN A 37 7.58 0.43 17.06
CA GLN A 37 6.34 0.77 17.76
C GLN A 37 6.61 0.51 19.25
N PRO A 38 6.42 1.50 20.14
CA PRO A 38 6.57 1.26 21.56
C PRO A 38 5.55 0.19 21.93
N ARG A 39 6.03 -1.02 22.27
CA ARG A 39 5.18 -2.09 22.79
C ARG A 39 4.55 -1.55 24.06
N THR A 40 3.24 -1.26 24.01
CA THR A 40 2.50 -0.92 25.22
C THR A 40 2.64 -2.11 26.18
N PRO A 41 3.09 -1.90 27.43
CA PRO A 41 3.21 -3.00 28.36
C PRO A 41 1.81 -3.54 28.60
N GLN A 42 1.54 -4.76 28.13
CA GLN A 42 0.32 -5.45 28.49
C GLN A 42 0.37 -5.70 30.00
N ARG A 43 -0.54 -5.05 30.73
CA ARG A 43 -0.71 -5.31 32.17
C ARG A 43 -1.20 -6.73 32.31
N LEU A 44 -0.28 -7.67 32.55
CA LEU A 44 -0.62 -9.05 32.86
C LEU A 44 -1.41 -9.06 34.17
N SER A 45 -2.72 -9.22 34.06
CA SER A 45 -3.61 -9.46 35.19
C SER A 45 -3.40 -10.89 35.66
N PHE A 46 -2.61 -11.07 36.70
CA PHE A 46 -2.49 -12.36 37.38
C PHE A 46 -3.70 -12.52 38.29
N SER A 47 -4.72 -13.27 37.85
CA SER A 47 -5.74 -13.79 38.76
C SER A 47 -5.15 -15.02 39.44
N GLY A 48 -4.73 -14.83 40.69
CA GLY A 48 -4.31 -15.92 41.57
C GLY A 48 -5.55 -16.59 42.20
N PRO A 49 -5.42 -17.84 42.67
CA PRO A 49 -6.52 -18.63 43.26
C PRO A 49 -7.00 -18.13 44.65
N SER A 50 -6.94 -16.83 44.91
CA SER A 50 -7.40 -16.19 46.15
C SER A 50 -8.43 -15.09 45.92
N ASP A 51 -8.94 -14.92 44.70
CA ASP A 51 -10.25 -14.29 44.52
C ASP A 51 -11.29 -15.22 45.15
N THR A 52 -11.48 -15.11 46.46
CA THR A 52 -12.66 -15.68 47.12
C THR A 52 -13.87 -14.95 46.53
N PRO A 53 -14.80 -15.63 45.84
CA PRO A 53 -16.09 -15.05 45.53
C PRO A 53 -16.88 -15.03 46.85
N GLY A 54 -16.61 -14.00 47.65
CA GLY A 54 -17.11 -13.87 49.02
C GLY A 54 -17.34 -12.41 49.39
N GLY A 55 -17.65 -11.56 48.43
CA GLY A 55 -18.25 -10.25 48.65
C GLY A 55 -19.75 -10.37 48.43
N THR A 56 -20.54 -10.10 49.47
CA THR A 56 -21.98 -10.30 49.54
C THR A 56 -22.73 -9.70 48.32
N LEU A 57 -23.67 -10.46 47.77
CA LEU A 57 -24.63 -10.01 46.74
C LEU A 57 -25.46 -8.77 47.17
N ALA A 58 -25.38 -8.39 48.46
CA ALA A 58 -26.04 -7.23 49.02
C ALA A 58 -25.36 -5.89 48.65
N GLU A 59 -24.04 -5.85 48.46
CA GLU A 59 -23.33 -4.59 48.19
C GLU A 59 -23.42 -4.17 46.71
N GLN A 60 -23.60 -5.13 45.79
CA GLN A 60 -23.69 -4.87 44.35
C GLN A 60 -25.09 -4.37 43.91
N ALA A 61 -26.12 -4.56 44.73
CA ALA A 61 -27.49 -4.10 44.44
C ALA A 61 -27.75 -2.64 44.91
N ALA A 62 -26.94 -2.10 45.82
CA ALA A 62 -27.16 -0.77 46.42
C ALA A 62 -26.58 0.41 45.58
N ALA A 63 -25.71 0.13 44.61
CA ALA A 63 -25.12 1.17 43.75
C ALA A 63 -25.89 1.38 42.41
N ALA A 64 -27.02 0.68 42.20
CA ALA A 64 -27.83 0.75 40.98
C ALA A 64 -29.05 1.71 41.10
N GLY A 65 -28.95 2.75 41.95
CA GLY A 65 -30.12 3.50 42.42
C GLY A 65 -29.99 5.02 42.51
N GLN A 66 -29.29 5.72 41.61
CA GLN A 66 -29.42 7.20 41.48
C GLN A 66 -29.54 7.66 40.02
N ARG A 67 -30.77 7.50 39.52
CA ARG A 67 -31.61 8.39 38.68
C ARG A 67 -31.00 9.73 38.19
N GLY A 68 -31.09 9.99 36.87
CA GLY A 68 -31.43 11.33 36.34
C GLY A 68 -30.60 11.90 35.16
N GLN A 69 -31.08 11.74 33.92
CA GLN A 69 -30.80 12.63 32.76
C GLN A 69 -31.76 13.85 32.82
N PRO A 70 -31.46 15.05 32.25
CA PRO A 70 -31.28 15.21 30.80
C PRO A 70 -30.35 16.35 30.33
N GLY A 71 -29.88 16.29 29.07
CA GLY A 71 -29.18 17.40 28.43
C GLY A 71 -28.67 17.05 27.04
N ALA A 72 -29.32 17.60 26.02
CA ALA A 72 -29.12 17.30 24.60
C ALA A 72 -27.70 17.60 24.07
N ARG A 73 -27.12 16.63 23.34
CA ARG A 73 -26.45 16.80 22.03
C ARG A 73 -26.21 15.43 21.38
N ARG A 74 -26.77 15.22 20.19
CA ARG A 74 -26.51 14.06 19.32
C ARG A 74 -25.06 14.08 18.81
N PRO A 75 -24.50 12.91 18.44
CA PRO A 75 -23.10 12.59 18.65
C PRO A 75 -22.17 13.22 17.61
N ALA A 76 -21.00 13.67 18.05
CA ALA A 76 -19.87 13.88 17.17
C ALA A 76 -19.54 12.54 16.48
N LYS A 77 -19.41 12.56 15.15
CA LYS A 77 -18.99 11.38 14.38
C LYS A 77 -17.68 10.88 14.96
N GLN A 78 -17.67 9.66 15.49
CA GLN A 78 -16.46 9.00 15.92
C GLN A 78 -15.65 8.66 14.67
N VAL A 79 -14.67 9.50 14.40
CA VAL A 79 -13.57 9.26 13.47
C VAL A 79 -12.40 8.78 14.33
N ASP A 80 -11.79 7.69 13.91
CA ASP A 80 -10.51 7.22 14.44
C ASP A 80 -9.37 8.18 14.03
N GLU A 81 -8.19 8.05 14.64
CA GLU A 81 -7.04 8.98 14.53
C GLU A 81 -6.46 9.17 13.11
N LEU A 82 -7.02 8.53 12.09
CA LEU A 82 -6.70 8.74 10.67
C LEU A 82 -7.91 9.27 9.85
N GLY A 83 -9.00 9.68 10.51
CA GLY A 83 -10.08 10.45 9.93
C GLY A 83 -11.15 9.65 9.18
N MET A 84 -11.38 8.37 9.48
CA MET A 84 -12.29 7.52 8.72
C MET A 84 -13.56 7.21 9.55
N SER A 85 -14.74 7.57 9.03
CA SER A 85 -15.99 7.29 9.74
C SER A 85 -16.41 5.82 9.62
N ALA A 86 -16.70 5.16 10.74
CA ALA A 86 -17.17 3.77 10.87
C ALA A 86 -18.59 3.52 10.31
N ARG A 87 -18.84 3.91 9.07
CA ARG A 87 -20.05 3.58 8.31
C ARG A 87 -19.81 2.67 7.11
N ALA A 88 -18.58 2.20 6.91
CA ALA A 88 -18.24 1.25 5.85
C ALA A 88 -18.41 -0.23 6.25
N ALA A 89 -18.77 -0.53 7.50
CA ALA A 89 -18.77 -1.91 8.03
C ALA A 89 -20.14 -2.43 8.52
N SER A 90 -21.25 -1.75 8.21
CA SER A 90 -22.59 -2.30 8.40
C SER A 90 -23.26 -2.43 7.05
N GLY A 91 -23.38 -3.66 6.55
CA GLY A 91 -24.09 -4.00 5.32
C GLY A 91 -25.48 -3.40 5.31
N ALA A 92 -25.68 -2.42 4.44
CA ALA A 92 -26.99 -1.96 4.01
C ALA A 92 -27.25 -2.61 2.65
N ALA A 93 -28.40 -3.28 2.55
CA ALA A 93 -28.89 -3.90 1.33
C ALA A 93 -28.80 -2.94 0.13
N VAL A 94 -28.17 -3.40 -0.94
CA VAL A 94 -28.14 -2.73 -2.23
C VAL A 94 -29.55 -2.86 -2.84
N PRO A 95 -30.22 -1.77 -3.27
CA PRO A 95 -31.42 -1.92 -4.07
C PRO A 95 -31.05 -2.58 -5.40
N ALA A 96 -31.70 -3.70 -5.72
CA ALA A 96 -31.60 -4.37 -7.00
C ALA A 96 -32.13 -3.44 -8.10
N GLY A 97 -31.24 -2.86 -8.92
CA GLY A 97 -31.64 -2.00 -10.02
C GLY A 97 -30.60 -0.98 -10.47
N ALA A 98 -29.34 -1.38 -10.63
CA ALA A 98 -28.37 -0.59 -11.39
C ALA A 98 -27.48 -1.55 -12.19
N SER A 99 -27.89 -1.79 -13.43
CA SER A 99 -27.08 -2.49 -14.43
C SER A 99 -25.75 -1.74 -14.58
N GLY A 100 -24.64 -2.44 -14.40
CA GLY A 100 -23.31 -1.89 -14.69
C GLY A 100 -23.19 -1.48 -16.16
N PRO A 101 -22.21 -0.64 -16.52
CA PRO A 101 -22.03 -0.17 -17.90
C PRO A 101 -21.81 -1.34 -18.87
N ASP A 102 -22.44 -1.25 -20.05
CA ASP A 102 -22.44 -2.26 -21.10
C ASP A 102 -21.02 -2.62 -21.56
N PRO A 103 -20.67 -3.93 -21.68
CA PRO A 103 -19.34 -4.36 -22.08
C PRO A 103 -18.97 -4.00 -23.53
N ALA A 104 -19.95 -3.60 -24.35
CA ALA A 104 -19.74 -3.14 -25.73
C ALA A 104 -19.13 -1.72 -25.82
N GLN A 105 -19.12 -0.93 -24.74
CA GLN A 105 -18.59 0.44 -24.73
C GLN A 105 -17.24 0.58 -24.01
N LEU A 106 -16.61 -0.54 -23.63
CA LEU A 106 -15.24 -0.54 -23.13
C LEU A 106 -14.29 -0.31 -24.31
N ALA A 107 -13.77 0.92 -24.41
CA ALA A 107 -12.67 1.24 -25.32
C ALA A 107 -11.46 0.38 -24.97
N THR A 108 -11.21 -0.65 -25.78
CA THR A 108 -9.99 -1.46 -25.70
C THR A 108 -8.90 -0.79 -26.54
N ASN A 109 -7.63 -1.08 -26.25
CA ASN A 109 -6.44 -0.60 -26.99
C ASN A 109 -6.34 -1.13 -28.44
N ARG A 110 -7.47 -1.46 -29.09
CA ARG A 110 -7.53 -2.00 -30.45
C ARG A 110 -7.73 -0.88 -31.47
N GLY A 111 -6.72 -0.04 -31.59
CA GLY A 111 -6.52 0.89 -32.70
C GLY A 111 -5.25 0.48 -33.45
N GLU A 112 -5.38 -0.48 -34.34
CA GLU A 112 -4.28 -1.03 -35.13
C GLU A 112 -3.98 -0.10 -36.32
N ALA A 113 -3.01 0.79 -36.12
CA ALA A 113 -2.21 1.36 -37.20
C ALA A 113 -0.75 1.08 -36.86
N GLU A 114 -0.32 -0.10 -37.27
CA GLU A 114 1.04 -0.56 -37.54
C GLU A 114 2.18 0.23 -36.86
N ARG A 115 2.41 -0.06 -35.57
CA ARG A 115 3.69 0.25 -34.95
C ARG A 115 4.70 -0.81 -35.40
N LYS A 116 5.43 -0.53 -36.48
CA LYS A 116 6.66 -1.30 -36.80
C LYS A 116 7.63 -1.14 -35.63
N GLN A 117 7.64 -2.13 -34.74
CA GLN A 117 8.63 -2.21 -33.67
C GLN A 117 9.99 -2.40 -34.33
N THR A 118 10.90 -1.45 -34.12
CA THR A 118 12.30 -1.63 -34.53
C THR A 118 12.90 -2.76 -33.71
N PRO A 119 13.67 -3.69 -34.33
CA PRO A 119 14.26 -4.81 -33.60
C PRO A 119 15.21 -4.26 -32.53
N VAL A 120 14.84 -4.49 -31.27
CA VAL A 120 15.69 -4.21 -30.11
C VAL A 120 16.80 -5.26 -30.15
N THR A 121 18.02 -4.85 -30.47
CA THR A 121 19.19 -5.72 -30.32
C THR A 121 19.54 -5.70 -28.85
N VAL A 122 19.21 -6.78 -28.16
CA VAL A 122 19.68 -7.02 -26.79
C VAL A 122 21.14 -7.44 -26.90
N GLU A 123 22.04 -6.68 -26.29
CA GLU A 123 23.42 -7.15 -26.14
C GLU A 123 23.40 -8.35 -25.19
N ASP A 124 23.98 -9.48 -25.62
CA ASP A 124 24.01 -10.71 -24.82
C ASP A 124 24.83 -10.49 -23.54
N GLU A 125 24.15 -10.30 -22.40
CA GLU A 125 24.82 -10.27 -21.11
C GLU A 125 25.40 -11.66 -20.79
N PRO A 126 26.67 -11.76 -20.35
CA PRO A 126 27.29 -13.05 -20.05
C PRO A 126 26.54 -13.74 -18.91
N GLY A 127 26.10 -14.97 -19.18
CA GLY A 127 25.44 -15.79 -18.19
C GLY A 127 26.35 -16.04 -16.97
N ARG A 128 25.75 -16.28 -15.80
CA ARG A 128 26.46 -16.43 -14.52
C ARG A 128 27.61 -17.47 -14.55
N ASN A 129 27.55 -18.46 -15.44
CA ASN A 129 28.57 -19.52 -15.57
C ASN A 129 29.51 -19.36 -16.78
N ASP A 130 29.28 -18.38 -17.65
CA ASP A 130 30.04 -18.18 -18.89
C ASP A 130 31.45 -17.65 -18.62
N PRO A 131 32.41 -17.82 -19.56
CA PRO A 131 33.73 -17.22 -19.42
C PRO A 131 33.60 -15.71 -19.21
N CYS A 132 34.28 -15.19 -18.19
CA CYS A 132 34.18 -13.77 -17.85
C CYS A 132 34.85 -12.92 -18.95
N PRO A 133 34.19 -11.85 -19.43
CA PRO A 133 34.68 -11.04 -20.56
C PRO A 133 35.98 -10.28 -20.26
N CYS A 134 36.44 -10.25 -19.00
CA CYS A 134 37.73 -9.67 -18.62
C CYS A 134 38.95 -10.51 -19.03
N GLY A 135 38.77 -11.67 -19.67
CA GLY A 135 39.86 -12.54 -20.12
C GLY A 135 40.54 -13.35 -19.01
N SER A 136 40.01 -13.34 -17.78
CA SER A 136 40.62 -14.04 -16.64
C SER A 136 40.56 -15.57 -16.67
N GLY A 137 39.88 -16.16 -17.67
CA GLY A 137 39.63 -17.61 -17.77
C GLY A 137 38.68 -18.18 -16.70
N LYS A 138 38.13 -17.34 -15.82
CA LYS A 138 37.21 -17.75 -14.75
C LYS A 138 35.76 -17.57 -15.19
N LYS A 139 34.85 -18.39 -14.65
CA LYS A 139 33.39 -18.23 -14.85
C LYS A 139 32.93 -16.87 -14.31
N TYR A 140 31.95 -16.22 -14.94
CA TYR A 140 31.48 -14.87 -14.61
C TYR A 140 31.18 -14.70 -13.12
N LYS A 141 30.44 -15.64 -12.50
CA LYS A 141 30.15 -15.65 -11.04
C LYS A 141 31.36 -15.68 -10.11
N LYS A 142 32.50 -16.17 -10.60
CA LYS A 142 33.74 -16.28 -9.82
C LYS A 142 34.68 -15.10 -10.05
N CYS A 143 34.30 -14.15 -10.92
CA CYS A 143 35.10 -12.98 -11.26
C CYS A 143 34.26 -11.70 -11.04
N HIS A 144 33.66 -11.13 -12.09
CA HIS A 144 32.91 -9.87 -12.01
C HIS A 144 31.45 -10.03 -11.53
N GLY A 145 30.88 -11.24 -11.62
CA GLY A 145 29.54 -11.57 -11.12
C GLY A 145 29.53 -12.11 -9.69
N ARG A 146 30.51 -11.73 -8.86
CA ARG A 146 30.59 -12.15 -7.46
C ARG A 146 29.69 -11.23 -6.62
N VAL A 147 28.50 -11.72 -6.30
CA VAL A 147 27.64 -11.20 -5.24
C VAL A 147 27.98 -11.94 -3.94
#